data_AF-A0A9E3SII3-F1
#
_entry.id   AF-A0A9E3SII3-F1
#
_cell.length_a   1.000
_cell.length_b   1.000
_cell.length_c   1.000
_cell.angle_alpha   90.00
_cell.angle_beta   90.00
_cell.angle_gamma   90.00
#
_symmetry.space_group_name_H-M   'P 1'
#
loop_
_entity.id
_entity.type
_entity.pdbx_description
1 polymer ?
#
loop_
_entity_poly.entity_id
_entity_poly.type
_entity_poly.pdbx_seq_one_letter_code
_entity_poly.pdbx_strand_id
1 'polypeptide(L)'
;MSKKITIEPVTRVEGHGKVTIHIDAQGNIQQSRLHIVEFRGFERFVQGRPYWEAPVLVQRLCGICPVSHHLAAAKALDVIVGAGTGDGLTPTGEKMRRLMHYGQVFQSHSLHFFHLSAPDFLFGIDGDVATRNIIGIALTNPELAVQGVMMRKFGQEIIRATAGKKIHGTGAIPGGINKHLTIDERDEFLKGADPLNADKMVSWAQDALDFFKGYYLANKDFVDNFSHFPSNHLSLVRKDGALDLYHGVLRAVDSEGRKILHDVDYQEYDKYIEEEVKSWSYMKFPYLKEHGKDKGWYRVGPLARLNTADFIPSPLAQ
;
A
#
# COMPACT_ATOMS: atom_id res chain seq x y z
N MET A 1 -23.62 6.12 -34.16
CA MET A 1 -22.17 6.41 -34.12
C MET A 1 -21.63 5.89 -32.79
N SER A 2 -20.45 5.25 -32.79
CA SER A 2 -19.79 4.85 -31.54
C SER A 2 -19.37 6.07 -30.73
N LYS A 3 -19.64 6.07 -29.42
CA LYS A 3 -19.31 7.17 -28.49
C LYS A 3 -18.14 6.77 -27.59
N LYS A 4 -17.27 7.72 -27.26
CA LYS A 4 -16.20 7.54 -26.26
C LYS A 4 -16.40 8.51 -25.12
N ILE A 5 -16.46 8.01 -23.89
CA ILE A 5 -16.40 8.81 -22.67
C ILE A 5 -14.99 8.70 -22.10
N THR A 6 -14.43 9.82 -21.64
CA THR A 6 -13.09 9.88 -21.03
C THR A 6 -13.18 10.57 -19.68
N ILE A 7 -12.63 9.93 -18.65
CA ILE A 7 -12.45 10.49 -17.31
C ILE A 7 -10.96 10.75 -17.14
N GLU A 8 -10.56 12.02 -17.22
CA GLU A 8 -9.15 12.45 -17.17
C GLU A 8 -9.05 13.83 -16.50
N PRO A 9 -8.31 13.96 -15.38
CA PRO A 9 -7.65 12.88 -14.63
C PRO A 9 -8.65 12.04 -13.81
N VAL A 10 -8.26 10.83 -13.42
CA VAL A 10 -8.86 10.16 -12.27
C VAL A 10 -8.46 10.95 -11.02
N THR A 11 -9.44 11.39 -10.22
CA THR A 11 -9.20 12.24 -9.04
C THR A 11 -9.13 11.42 -7.76
N ARG A 12 -8.51 12.00 -6.72
CA ARG A 12 -8.31 11.37 -5.39
C ARG A 12 -7.57 10.02 -5.44
N VAL A 13 -6.64 9.88 -6.37
CA VAL A 13 -5.67 8.78 -6.46
C VAL A 13 -4.26 9.35 -6.50
N GLU A 14 -3.26 8.51 -6.22
CA GLU A 14 -1.85 8.88 -6.44
C GLU A 14 -1.44 8.56 -7.88
N GLY A 15 -0.60 9.42 -8.46
CA GLY A 15 -0.17 9.31 -9.86
C GLY A 15 -1.22 9.79 -10.86
N HIS A 16 -0.95 9.56 -12.15
CA HIS A 16 -1.81 10.03 -13.24
C HIS A 16 -2.47 8.86 -13.97
N GLY A 17 -3.76 8.71 -13.72
CA GLY A 17 -4.63 7.74 -14.38
C GLY A 17 -5.69 8.40 -15.25
N LYS A 18 -6.14 7.68 -16.28
CA LYS A 18 -7.29 8.01 -17.13
C LYS A 18 -8.16 6.78 -17.32
N VAL A 19 -9.47 6.95 -17.36
CA VAL A 19 -10.41 5.89 -17.78
C VAL A 19 -11.05 6.24 -19.12
N THR A 20 -11.09 5.29 -20.05
CA THR A 20 -11.87 5.43 -21.29
C THR A 20 -12.96 4.37 -21.36
N ILE A 21 -14.16 4.78 -21.77
CA ILE A 21 -15.34 3.93 -21.92
C ILE A 21 -15.83 4.08 -23.36
N HIS A 22 -15.82 2.97 -24.11
CA HIS A 22 -16.26 2.90 -25.49
C HIS A 22 -17.65 2.31 -25.55
N ILE A 23 -18.55 3.01 -26.23
CA ILE A 23 -19.98 2.69 -26.34
C ILE A 23 -20.32 2.50 -27.82
N ASP A 24 -21.03 1.42 -28.13
CA ASP A 24 -21.46 1.11 -29.50
C ASP A 24 -22.61 2.00 -29.98
N ALA A 25 -23.09 1.76 -31.21
CA ALA A 25 -24.19 2.50 -31.78
C ALA A 25 -25.56 2.19 -31.12
N GLN A 26 -25.67 1.06 -30.41
CA GLN A 26 -26.86 0.61 -29.69
C GLN A 26 -26.88 1.12 -28.24
N GLY A 27 -25.79 1.75 -27.78
CA GLY A 27 -25.67 2.28 -26.42
C GLY A 27 -25.03 1.30 -25.42
N ASN A 28 -24.55 0.13 -25.85
CA ASN A 28 -23.89 -0.83 -24.96
C ASN A 28 -22.42 -0.47 -24.76
N ILE A 29 -21.90 -0.74 -23.55
CA ILE A 29 -20.47 -0.62 -23.25
C ILE A 29 -19.74 -1.77 -23.94
N GLN A 30 -18.89 -1.45 -24.92
CA GLN A 30 -18.02 -2.44 -25.57
C GLN A 30 -16.74 -2.67 -24.78
N GLN A 31 -16.19 -1.62 -24.16
CA GLN A 31 -14.90 -1.70 -23.50
C GLN A 31 -14.70 -0.56 -22.51
N SER A 32 -14.11 -0.87 -21.35
CA SER A 32 -13.56 0.11 -20.41
C SER A 32 -12.09 -0.18 -20.14
N ARG A 33 -11.24 0.84 -20.06
CA ARG A 33 -9.79 0.69 -19.82
C ARG A 33 -9.26 1.76 -18.86
N LEU A 34 -8.38 1.35 -17.94
CA LEU A 34 -7.58 2.23 -17.08
C LEU A 34 -6.18 2.45 -17.66
N HIS A 35 -5.88 3.67 -18.08
CA HIS A 35 -4.60 4.05 -18.66
C HIS A 35 -3.72 4.70 -17.60
N ILE A 36 -2.51 4.19 -17.40
CA ILE A 36 -1.46 4.93 -16.70
C ILE A 36 -0.63 5.64 -17.76
N VAL A 37 -0.61 6.97 -17.67
CA VAL A 37 -0.11 7.85 -18.74
C VAL A 37 1.29 8.42 -18.46
N GLU A 38 1.89 8.05 -17.34
CA GLU A 38 3.23 8.49 -16.96
C GLU A 38 4.30 7.43 -17.14
N PHE A 39 5.50 7.89 -17.49
CA PHE A 39 6.73 7.11 -17.53
C PHE A 39 7.89 7.94 -16.95
N ARG A 40 8.83 7.28 -16.27
CA ARG A 40 10.05 7.90 -15.71
C ARG A 40 11.34 7.13 -16.06
N GLY A 41 11.29 5.81 -16.20
CA GLY A 41 12.44 5.00 -16.65
C GLY A 41 13.54 4.73 -15.61
N PHE A 42 13.19 4.68 -14.32
CA PHE A 42 14.16 4.49 -13.22
C PHE A 42 15.07 3.28 -13.38
N GLU A 43 14.52 2.14 -13.75
CA GLU A 43 15.25 0.88 -13.95
C GLU A 43 16.42 1.02 -14.95
N ARG A 44 16.31 1.95 -15.91
CA ARG A 44 17.35 2.22 -16.91
C ARG A 44 18.34 3.27 -16.43
N PHE A 45 17.89 4.42 -15.93
CA PHE A 45 18.81 5.52 -15.61
C PHE A 45 19.61 5.29 -14.32
N VAL A 46 19.17 4.39 -13.44
CA VAL A 46 19.91 4.06 -12.21
C VAL A 46 21.17 3.22 -12.48
N GLN A 47 21.30 2.65 -13.68
CA GLN A 47 22.46 1.85 -14.05
C GLN A 47 23.75 2.70 -14.05
N GLY A 48 24.83 2.15 -13.48
CA GLY A 48 26.11 2.85 -13.31
C GLY A 48 26.19 3.74 -12.07
N ARG A 49 25.10 3.93 -11.32
CA ARG A 49 25.14 4.60 -10.02
C ARG A 49 25.78 3.68 -8.96
N PRO A 50 26.55 4.21 -8.00
CA PRO A 50 27.00 3.44 -6.85
C PRO A 50 25.83 2.82 -6.07
N TYR A 51 25.94 1.54 -5.72
CA TYR A 51 24.80 0.77 -5.20
C TYR A 51 24.21 1.38 -3.91
N TRP A 52 25.04 1.97 -3.04
CA TRP A 52 24.61 2.57 -1.77
C TRP A 52 23.69 3.79 -1.94
N GLU A 53 23.64 4.39 -3.13
CA GLU A 53 22.70 5.47 -3.41
C GLU A 53 21.27 4.98 -3.67
N ALA A 54 21.09 3.70 -4.01
CA ALA A 54 19.81 3.15 -4.43
C ALA A 54 18.66 3.42 -3.44
N PRO A 55 18.81 3.23 -2.10
CA PRO A 55 17.74 3.49 -1.14
C PRO A 55 17.37 4.97 -1.06
N VAL A 56 18.27 5.87 -1.44
CA VAL A 56 18.01 7.31 -1.53
C VAL A 56 17.32 7.63 -2.86
N LEU A 57 17.80 7.10 -3.98
CA LEU A 57 17.25 7.43 -5.28
C LEU A 57 15.83 6.86 -5.48
N VAL A 58 15.62 5.57 -5.19
CA VAL A 58 14.38 4.85 -5.54
C VAL A 58 13.15 5.37 -4.81
N GLN A 59 13.32 5.89 -3.59
CA GLN A 59 12.20 6.42 -2.83
C GLN A 59 11.60 7.71 -3.38
N ARG A 60 12.22 8.34 -4.41
CA ARG A 60 11.65 9.50 -5.12
C ARG A 60 10.60 9.11 -6.15
N LEU A 61 10.36 7.81 -6.36
CA LEU A 61 9.33 7.32 -7.28
C LEU A 61 7.90 7.66 -6.81
N CYS A 62 7.68 7.77 -5.51
CA CYS A 62 6.37 8.07 -4.94
C CYS A 62 6.49 8.90 -3.66
N GLY A 63 5.59 9.88 -3.49
CA GLY A 63 5.53 10.71 -2.28
C GLY A 63 4.84 10.06 -1.08
N ILE A 64 4.01 9.03 -1.30
CA ILE A 64 3.22 8.36 -0.23
C ILE A 64 3.94 7.13 0.31
N CYS A 65 4.58 6.34 -0.56
CA CYS A 65 5.27 5.10 -0.17
C CYS A 65 6.82 5.13 -0.19
N PRO A 66 7.50 6.26 0.11
CA PRO A 66 8.96 6.33 -0.01
C PRO A 66 9.67 5.38 0.95
N VAL A 67 9.12 5.12 2.13
CA VAL A 67 9.72 4.18 3.10
C VAL A 67 9.71 2.74 2.56
N SER A 68 8.67 2.30 1.84
CA SER A 68 8.65 0.94 1.27
C SER A 68 9.74 0.80 0.23
N HIS A 69 9.89 1.79 -0.64
CA HIS A 69 10.99 1.84 -1.61
C HIS A 69 12.36 1.88 -0.92
N HIS A 70 12.52 2.69 0.12
CA HIS A 70 13.76 2.82 0.90
C HIS A 70 14.16 1.48 1.54
N LEU A 71 13.20 0.81 2.20
CA LEU A 71 13.43 -0.47 2.86
C LEU A 71 13.60 -1.62 1.87
N ALA A 72 12.85 -1.66 0.76
CA ALA A 72 13.02 -2.67 -0.28
C ALA A 72 14.43 -2.60 -0.89
N ALA A 73 14.91 -1.39 -1.23
CA ALA A 73 16.28 -1.23 -1.71
C ALA A 73 17.31 -1.53 -0.63
N ALA A 74 17.10 -1.11 0.63
CA ALA A 74 18.02 -1.45 1.72
C ALA A 74 18.14 -2.97 1.90
N LYS A 75 17.02 -3.71 1.86
CA LYS A 75 17.01 -5.18 1.91
C LYS A 75 17.74 -5.82 0.73
N ALA A 76 17.56 -5.31 -0.48
CA ALA A 76 18.31 -5.78 -1.65
C ALA A 76 19.83 -5.55 -1.46
N LEU A 77 20.22 -4.43 -0.87
CA LEU A 77 21.63 -4.14 -0.60
C LEU A 77 22.20 -4.95 0.58
N ASP A 78 21.38 -5.33 1.56
CA ASP A 78 21.81 -6.22 2.66
C ASP A 78 22.33 -7.56 2.10
N VAL A 79 21.65 -8.10 1.08
CA VAL A 79 22.11 -9.31 0.36
C VAL A 79 23.47 -9.08 -0.29
N ILE A 80 23.62 -7.96 -1.00
CA ILE A 80 24.85 -7.61 -1.74
C ILE A 80 26.05 -7.45 -0.79
N VAL A 81 25.86 -6.87 0.40
CA VAL A 81 26.93 -6.69 1.39
C VAL A 81 27.11 -7.89 2.33
N GLY A 82 26.35 -8.97 2.14
CA GLY A 82 26.44 -10.19 2.95
C GLY A 82 25.83 -10.08 4.35
N ALA A 83 24.95 -9.10 4.59
CA ALA A 83 24.24 -8.92 5.86
C ALA A 83 22.99 -9.82 6.01
N GLY A 84 22.56 -10.46 4.92
CA GLY A 84 21.53 -11.50 4.91
C GLY A 84 20.32 -11.18 4.04
N THR A 85 19.39 -12.12 3.95
CA THR A 85 18.28 -12.15 2.97
C THR A 85 16.94 -11.68 3.55
N GLY A 86 17.00 -10.81 4.54
CA GLY A 86 15.87 -10.38 5.36
C GLY A 86 15.95 -10.90 6.80
N ASP A 87 16.68 -12.00 7.00
CA ASP A 87 17.23 -12.44 8.27
C ASP A 87 18.72 -12.02 8.36
N GLY A 88 19.28 -11.88 9.57
CA GLY A 88 20.71 -11.62 9.77
C GLY A 88 21.08 -10.19 10.21
N LEU A 89 20.13 -9.25 10.15
CA LEU A 89 20.31 -7.94 10.79
C LEU A 89 20.38 -8.07 12.31
N THR A 90 21.01 -7.09 12.95
CA THR A 90 20.93 -6.98 14.42
C THR A 90 19.47 -6.79 14.86
N PRO A 91 19.10 -7.22 16.09
CA PRO A 91 17.73 -7.02 16.60
C PRO A 91 17.27 -5.56 16.56
N THR A 92 18.17 -4.61 16.80
CA THR A 92 17.88 -3.17 16.68
C THR A 92 17.66 -2.75 15.24
N GLY A 93 18.52 -3.19 14.31
CA GLY A 93 18.37 -2.86 12.89
C GLY A 93 17.05 -3.33 12.31
N GLU A 94 16.66 -4.57 12.60
CA GLU A 94 15.37 -5.11 12.16
C GLU A 94 14.19 -4.37 12.79
N LYS A 95 14.18 -4.19 14.12
CA LYS A 95 13.07 -3.50 14.83
C LYS A 95 12.91 -2.06 14.39
N MET A 96 14.00 -1.33 14.13
CA MET A 96 13.95 0.03 13.60
C MET A 96 13.32 0.09 12.21
N ARG A 97 13.69 -0.82 11.31
CA ARG A 97 13.12 -0.90 9.95
C ARG A 97 11.65 -1.33 9.98
N ARG A 98 11.28 -2.28 10.84
CA ARG A 98 9.88 -2.68 11.07
C ARG A 98 9.04 -1.53 11.59
N LEU A 99 9.51 -0.81 12.62
CA LEU A 99 8.83 0.35 13.17
C LEU A 99 8.65 1.45 12.11
N MET A 100 9.69 1.74 11.33
CA MET A 100 9.62 2.66 10.18
C MET A 100 8.53 2.22 9.19
N HIS A 101 8.47 0.93 8.85
CA HIS A 101 7.48 0.40 7.92
C HIS A 101 6.05 0.40 8.49
N TYR A 102 5.87 0.09 9.77
CA TYR A 102 4.56 0.17 10.43
C TYR A 102 4.04 1.61 10.47
N GLY A 103 4.91 2.59 10.78
CA GLY A 103 4.57 4.01 10.67
C GLY A 103 4.15 4.41 9.24
N GLN A 104 4.83 3.87 8.24
CA GLN A 104 4.48 4.08 6.83
C GLN A 104 3.12 3.50 6.45
N VAL A 105 2.85 2.24 6.83
CA VAL A 105 1.57 1.59 6.51
C VAL A 105 0.43 2.33 7.21
N PHE A 106 0.62 2.69 8.48
CA PHE A 106 -0.36 3.44 9.25
C PHE A 106 -0.70 4.78 8.59
N GLN A 107 0.31 5.64 8.31
CA GLN A 107 0.02 6.94 7.68
C GLN A 107 -0.57 6.80 6.26
N SER A 108 -0.18 5.77 5.51
CA SER A 108 -0.68 5.56 4.15
C SER A 108 -2.13 5.10 4.16
N HIS A 109 -2.51 4.21 5.07
CA HIS A 109 -3.90 3.77 5.22
C HIS A 109 -4.78 4.89 5.77
N SER A 110 -4.31 5.66 6.76
CA SER A 110 -5.03 6.86 7.22
C SER A 110 -5.19 7.91 6.12
N LEU A 111 -4.14 8.16 5.33
CA LEU A 111 -4.23 9.06 4.19
C LEU A 111 -5.31 8.61 3.20
N HIS A 112 -5.22 7.36 2.73
CA HIS A 112 -6.15 6.83 1.74
C HIS A 112 -7.58 6.83 2.28
N PHE A 113 -7.81 6.28 3.47
CA PHE A 113 -9.14 6.18 4.04
C PHE A 113 -9.78 7.56 4.25
N PHE A 114 -9.14 8.46 5.00
CA PHE A 114 -9.76 9.72 5.38
C PHE A 114 -9.73 10.79 4.30
N HIS A 115 -8.65 10.88 3.50
CA HIS A 115 -8.49 11.96 2.53
C HIS A 115 -8.96 11.60 1.13
N LEU A 116 -8.93 10.31 0.78
CA LEU A 116 -9.23 9.85 -0.58
C LEU A 116 -10.58 9.14 -0.65
N SER A 117 -10.83 8.09 0.14
CA SER A 117 -12.05 7.27 0.04
C SER A 117 -13.25 7.79 0.83
N ALA A 118 -13.04 8.26 2.07
CA ALA A 118 -14.11 8.70 2.96
C ALA A 118 -15.06 9.75 2.37
N PRO A 119 -14.62 10.68 1.50
CA PRO A 119 -15.56 11.59 0.83
C PRO A 119 -16.68 10.86 0.07
N ASP A 120 -16.39 9.73 -0.60
CA ASP A 120 -17.42 8.94 -1.29
C ASP A 120 -18.35 8.23 -0.30
N PHE A 121 -17.82 7.76 0.84
CA PHE A 121 -18.62 7.08 1.85
C PHE A 121 -19.56 8.04 2.60
N LEU A 122 -19.12 9.28 2.82
CA LEU A 122 -19.88 10.28 3.59
C LEU A 122 -20.89 11.06 2.73
N PHE A 123 -20.50 11.43 1.52
CA PHE A 123 -21.33 12.27 0.64
C PHE A 123 -22.02 11.48 -0.48
N GLY A 124 -21.70 10.19 -0.62
CA GLY A 124 -22.20 9.32 -1.68
C GLY A 124 -21.37 9.43 -2.97
N ILE A 125 -21.44 8.37 -3.79
CA ILE A 125 -20.74 8.29 -5.08
C ILE A 125 -21.27 9.30 -6.12
N ASP A 126 -22.50 9.76 -5.94
CA ASP A 126 -23.16 10.81 -6.74
C ASP A 126 -23.19 12.16 -6.02
N GLY A 127 -22.46 12.29 -4.91
CA GLY A 127 -22.37 13.53 -4.14
C GLY A 127 -21.75 14.68 -4.93
N ASP A 128 -22.14 15.90 -4.58
CA ASP A 128 -21.66 17.13 -5.23
C ASP A 128 -20.13 17.19 -5.23
N VAL A 129 -19.55 17.36 -6.41
CA VAL A 129 -18.10 17.41 -6.63
C VAL A 129 -17.44 18.53 -5.83
N ALA A 130 -18.16 19.64 -5.58
CA ALA A 130 -17.65 20.77 -4.80
C ALA A 130 -17.39 20.41 -3.33
N THR A 131 -18.17 19.47 -2.77
CA THR A 131 -18.09 19.08 -1.35
C THR A 131 -17.51 17.69 -1.14
N ARG A 132 -17.51 16.81 -2.16
CA ARG A 132 -17.00 15.44 -2.09
C ARG A 132 -15.47 15.37 -2.11
N ASN A 133 -14.87 15.96 -1.08
CA ASN A 133 -13.44 16.03 -0.84
C ASN A 133 -13.15 16.25 0.65
N ILE A 134 -11.87 16.24 1.03
CA ILE A 134 -11.44 16.40 2.44
C ILE A 134 -11.85 17.74 3.05
N ILE A 135 -11.98 18.81 2.26
CA ILE A 135 -12.43 20.12 2.76
C ILE A 135 -13.91 20.04 3.15
N GLY A 136 -14.73 19.38 2.32
CA GLY A 136 -16.12 19.12 2.68
C GLY A 136 -16.24 18.33 3.97
N ILE A 137 -15.42 17.29 4.17
CA ILE A 137 -15.38 16.57 5.46
C ILE A 137 -15.01 17.52 6.59
N ALA A 138 -13.98 18.36 6.43
CA ALA A 138 -13.56 19.28 7.49
C ALA A 138 -14.65 20.31 7.85
N LEU A 139 -15.52 20.69 6.92
CA LEU A 139 -16.63 21.61 7.15
C LEU A 139 -17.84 20.93 7.81
N THR A 140 -18.16 19.70 7.43
CA THR A 140 -19.36 18.99 7.92
C THR A 140 -19.10 18.07 9.11
N ASN A 141 -17.87 17.57 9.23
CA ASN A 141 -17.40 16.69 10.30
C ASN A 141 -15.94 17.03 10.70
N PRO A 142 -15.72 18.15 11.40
CA PRO A 142 -14.38 18.62 11.77
C PRO A 142 -13.61 17.61 12.62
N GLU A 143 -14.29 16.88 13.51
CA GLU A 143 -13.68 15.89 14.41
C GLU A 143 -13.06 14.73 13.62
N LEU A 144 -13.79 14.19 12.64
CA LEU A 144 -13.31 13.12 11.75
C LEU A 144 -12.13 13.59 10.90
N ALA A 145 -12.17 14.84 10.41
CA ALA A 145 -11.06 15.42 9.66
C ALA A 145 -9.80 15.56 10.54
N VAL A 146 -9.94 16.05 11.77
CA VAL A 146 -8.83 16.14 12.74
C VAL A 146 -8.27 14.76 13.07
N GLN A 147 -9.14 13.77 13.31
CA GLN A 147 -8.74 12.38 13.55
C GLN A 147 -7.88 11.86 12.39
N GLY A 148 -8.35 11.98 11.15
CA GLY A 148 -7.62 11.52 9.95
C GLY A 148 -6.26 12.22 9.76
N VAL A 149 -6.19 13.53 10.00
CA VAL A 149 -4.94 14.30 9.92
C VAL A 149 -3.95 13.87 11.02
N MET A 150 -4.45 13.68 12.25
CA MET A 150 -3.60 13.35 13.39
C MET A 150 -3.09 11.90 13.34
N MET A 151 -3.91 10.94 12.88
CA MET A 151 -3.45 9.57 12.61
C MET A 151 -2.34 9.56 11.55
N ARG A 152 -2.53 10.28 10.44
CA ARG A 152 -1.49 10.42 9.42
C ARG A 152 -0.23 11.08 9.99
N LYS A 153 -0.37 12.12 10.81
CA LYS A 153 0.76 12.81 11.47
C LYS A 153 1.55 11.83 12.33
N PHE A 154 0.90 11.02 13.16
CA PHE A 154 1.57 10.06 14.04
C PHE A 154 2.45 9.08 13.27
N GLY A 155 1.93 8.45 12.21
CA GLY A 155 2.75 7.55 11.38
C GLY A 155 3.92 8.27 10.70
N GLN A 156 3.74 9.52 10.26
CA GLN A 156 4.83 10.34 9.72
C GLN A 156 5.88 10.74 10.77
N GLU A 157 5.49 10.97 12.03
CA GLU A 157 6.43 11.23 13.13
C GLU A 157 7.26 9.99 13.46
N ILE A 158 6.67 8.79 13.44
CA ILE A 158 7.42 7.53 13.56
C ILE A 158 8.47 7.43 12.45
N ILE A 159 8.08 7.74 11.20
CA ILE A 159 9.02 7.75 10.07
C ILE A 159 10.11 8.80 10.28
N ARG A 160 9.79 10.01 10.77
CA ARG A 160 10.80 11.02 11.08
C ARG A 160 11.79 10.52 12.13
N ALA A 161 11.31 9.91 13.21
CA ALA A 161 12.15 9.43 14.30
C ALA A 161 13.10 8.30 13.84
N THR A 162 12.61 7.41 12.97
CA THR A 162 13.36 6.24 12.49
C THR A 162 14.20 6.49 11.23
N ALA A 163 13.76 7.40 10.35
CA ALA A 163 14.39 7.66 9.04
C ALA A 163 15.06 9.05 8.95
N GLY A 164 14.90 9.90 9.96
CA GLY A 164 15.40 11.28 10.02
C GLY A 164 14.49 12.33 9.37
N LYS A 165 13.62 11.94 8.43
CA LYS A 165 12.64 12.82 7.75
C LYS A 165 11.33 12.08 7.55
N LYS A 166 10.21 12.82 7.57
CA LYS A 166 8.85 12.29 7.33
C LYS A 166 8.68 11.70 5.93
N ILE A 167 9.36 12.30 4.95
CA ILE A 167 9.32 11.91 3.54
C ILE A 167 10.77 11.92 3.05
N HIS A 168 11.15 10.85 2.35
CA HIS A 168 12.48 10.70 1.75
C HIS A 168 13.66 10.73 2.76
N GLY A 169 13.54 9.97 3.84
CA GLY A 169 14.58 9.81 4.87
C GLY A 169 15.78 8.94 4.44
N THR A 170 16.73 8.73 5.34
CA THR A 170 18.00 8.00 5.06
C THR A 170 18.37 7.02 6.17
N GLY A 171 17.39 6.59 6.97
CA GLY A 171 17.64 5.76 8.16
C GLY A 171 18.17 4.36 7.86
N ALA A 172 17.69 3.72 6.79
CA ALA A 172 18.13 2.40 6.39
C ALA A 172 19.36 2.47 5.49
N ILE A 173 20.41 1.77 5.90
CA ILE A 173 21.68 1.63 5.18
C ILE A 173 21.98 0.15 4.98
N PRO A 174 22.83 -0.24 3.99
CA PRO A 174 23.24 -1.64 3.83
C PRO A 174 23.83 -2.19 5.14
N GLY A 175 23.29 -3.32 5.61
CA GLY A 175 23.68 -3.96 6.87
C GLY A 175 22.91 -3.50 8.11
N GLY A 176 21.97 -2.54 8.01
CA GLY A 176 21.10 -2.19 9.13
C GLY A 176 20.51 -0.79 9.08
N ILE A 177 20.81 0.00 10.10
CA ILE A 177 20.24 1.34 10.34
C ILE A 177 21.37 2.30 10.76
N ASN A 178 21.27 3.59 10.45
CA ASN A 178 22.29 4.57 10.80
C ASN A 178 22.07 5.25 12.17
N LYS A 179 20.92 5.04 12.81
CA LYS A 179 20.60 5.49 14.16
C LYS A 179 19.64 4.52 14.86
N HIS A 180 19.65 4.52 16.19
CA HIS A 180 18.61 3.91 17.00
C HIS A 180 17.66 5.00 17.55
N LEU A 181 16.56 4.61 18.17
CA LEU A 181 15.73 5.51 18.97
C LEU A 181 16.26 5.62 20.39
N THR A 182 16.34 6.85 20.92
CA THR A 182 16.56 7.05 22.35
C THR A 182 15.34 6.59 23.16
N ILE A 183 15.51 6.46 24.48
CA ILE A 183 14.39 6.16 25.39
C ILE A 183 13.32 7.24 25.30
N ASP A 184 13.74 8.51 25.29
CA ASP A 184 12.83 9.65 25.21
C ASP A 184 12.08 9.69 23.88
N GLU A 185 12.76 9.48 22.74
CA GLU A 185 12.11 9.42 21.42
C GLU A 185 11.07 8.29 21.34
N ARG A 186 11.34 7.13 21.96
CA ARG A 186 10.34 6.05 22.06
C ARG A 186 9.17 6.48 22.96
N ASP A 187 9.47 7.06 24.11
CA ASP A 187 8.48 7.40 25.13
C ASP A 187 7.56 8.53 24.65
N GLU A 188 7.99 9.39 23.72
CA GLU A 188 7.10 10.32 23.01
C GLU A 188 5.92 9.60 22.33
N PHE A 189 6.14 8.41 21.75
CA PHE A 189 5.07 7.66 21.08
C PHE A 189 4.25 6.77 22.02
N LEU A 190 4.85 6.31 23.11
CA LEU A 190 4.19 5.40 24.06
C LEU A 190 3.47 6.14 25.19
N LYS A 191 4.04 7.24 25.65
CA LYS A 191 3.60 8.01 26.82
C LYS A 191 3.28 9.47 26.49
N GLY A 192 3.31 9.83 25.21
CA GLY A 192 2.95 11.16 24.74
C GLY A 192 1.51 11.54 25.11
N ALA A 193 1.25 12.84 25.22
CA ALA A 193 -0.10 13.33 25.48
C ALA A 193 -1.05 13.02 24.31
N ASP A 194 -2.33 12.88 24.62
CA ASP A 194 -3.36 12.76 23.61
C ASP A 194 -3.34 13.97 22.64
N PRO A 195 -3.55 13.75 21.33
CA PRO A 195 -3.85 12.46 20.73
C PRO A 195 -2.61 11.71 20.19
N LEU A 196 -1.38 12.16 20.43
CA LEU A 196 -0.18 11.65 19.73
C LEU A 196 0.53 10.53 20.48
N ASN A 197 -0.20 9.48 20.85
CA ASN A 197 0.36 8.26 21.43
C ASN A 197 -0.26 6.99 20.80
N ALA A 198 0.41 5.86 20.98
CA ALA A 198 0.04 4.58 20.37
C ALA A 198 -1.35 4.09 20.83
N ASP A 199 -1.70 4.23 22.10
CA ASP A 199 -2.98 3.77 22.63
C ASP A 199 -4.15 4.54 22.00
N LYS A 200 -3.99 5.86 21.85
CA LYS A 200 -4.97 6.69 21.15
C LYS A 200 -5.09 6.33 19.68
N MET A 201 -3.98 6.01 19.01
CA MET A 201 -4.01 5.56 17.61
C MET A 201 -4.73 4.23 17.44
N VAL A 202 -4.55 3.29 18.38
CA VAL A 202 -5.27 2.01 18.36
C VAL A 202 -6.77 2.23 18.54
N SER A 203 -7.17 3.03 19.53
CA SER A 203 -8.58 3.41 19.74
C SER A 203 -9.18 4.03 18.48
N TRP A 204 -8.50 5.00 17.87
CA TRP A 204 -8.99 5.63 16.65
C TRP A 204 -9.00 4.72 15.42
N ALA A 205 -8.12 3.72 15.35
CA ALA A 205 -8.19 2.70 14.30
C ALA A 205 -9.43 1.80 14.45
N GLN A 206 -9.84 1.49 15.68
CA GLN A 206 -11.09 0.77 15.96
C GLN A 206 -12.31 1.63 15.61
N ASP A 207 -12.31 2.91 15.98
CA ASP A 207 -13.39 3.84 15.62
C ASP A 207 -13.57 3.95 14.09
N ALA A 208 -12.46 4.01 13.35
CA ALA A 208 -12.48 4.05 11.87
C ALA A 208 -13.03 2.74 11.27
N LEU A 209 -12.71 1.60 11.88
CA LEU A 209 -13.26 0.30 11.48
C LEU A 209 -14.76 0.23 11.76
N ASP A 210 -15.22 0.71 12.91
CA ASP A 210 -16.63 0.71 13.28
C ASP A 210 -17.44 1.67 12.41
N PHE A 211 -16.88 2.83 12.06
CA PHE A 211 -17.44 3.70 11.03
C PHE A 211 -17.66 2.95 9.71
N PHE A 212 -16.64 2.23 9.21
CA PHE A 212 -16.76 1.50 7.95
C PHE A 212 -17.74 0.32 8.05
N LYS A 213 -17.81 -0.38 9.19
CA LYS A 213 -18.83 -1.41 9.44
C LYS A 213 -20.23 -0.82 9.36
N GLY A 214 -20.45 0.37 9.94
CA GLY A 214 -21.72 1.10 9.82
C GLY A 214 -22.07 1.40 8.36
N TYR A 215 -21.10 1.92 7.58
CA TYR A 215 -21.28 2.17 6.15
C TYR A 215 -21.60 0.87 5.38
N TYR A 216 -20.86 -0.21 5.64
CA TYR A 216 -21.08 -1.51 5.01
C TYR A 216 -22.48 -2.06 5.31
N LEU A 217 -22.95 -2.01 6.56
CA LEU A 217 -24.29 -2.46 6.92
C LEU A 217 -25.38 -1.67 6.20
N ALA A 218 -25.19 -0.36 6.04
CA ALA A 218 -26.13 0.50 5.31
C ALA A 218 -26.08 0.33 3.78
N ASN A 219 -24.97 -0.14 3.22
CA ASN A 219 -24.72 -0.19 1.78
C ASN A 219 -24.29 -1.58 1.29
N LYS A 220 -24.71 -2.64 2.00
CA LYS A 220 -24.19 -4.00 1.83
C LYS A 220 -24.26 -4.48 0.38
N ASP A 221 -25.43 -4.32 -0.25
CA ASP A 221 -25.65 -4.77 -1.62
C ASP A 221 -24.71 -4.06 -2.61
N PHE A 222 -24.45 -2.77 -2.42
CA PHE A 222 -23.50 -2.04 -3.25
C PHE A 222 -22.07 -2.54 -3.01
N VAL A 223 -21.64 -2.61 -1.76
CA VAL A 223 -20.25 -2.98 -1.41
C VAL A 223 -19.91 -4.40 -1.89
N ASP A 224 -20.83 -5.36 -1.73
CA ASP A 224 -20.60 -6.76 -2.11
C ASP A 224 -20.58 -6.97 -3.62
N ASN A 225 -21.34 -6.18 -4.38
CA ASN A 225 -21.54 -6.39 -5.81
C ASN A 225 -20.77 -5.40 -6.70
N PHE A 226 -20.19 -4.34 -6.14
CA PHE A 226 -19.47 -3.33 -6.92
C PHE A 226 -18.20 -3.92 -7.56
N SER A 227 -18.23 -4.08 -8.89
CA SER A 227 -17.10 -4.65 -9.66
C SER A 227 -16.60 -5.98 -9.09
N HIS A 228 -17.53 -6.85 -8.65
CA HIS A 228 -17.19 -8.16 -8.11
C HIS A 228 -16.77 -9.14 -9.21
N PHE A 229 -15.64 -9.81 -9.03
CA PHE A 229 -15.19 -10.92 -9.87
C PHE A 229 -14.21 -11.84 -9.10
N PRO A 230 -14.22 -13.16 -9.37
CA PRO A 230 -13.23 -14.09 -8.82
C PRO A 230 -11.82 -13.72 -9.24
N SER A 231 -10.85 -13.77 -8.31
CA SER A 231 -9.45 -13.45 -8.59
C SER A 231 -8.48 -14.26 -7.75
N ASN A 232 -7.25 -14.44 -8.23
CA ASN A 232 -6.14 -14.85 -7.38
C ASN A 232 -5.66 -13.69 -6.49
N HIS A 233 -5.05 -14.01 -5.35
CA HIS A 233 -4.43 -13.07 -4.41
C HIS A 233 -3.00 -13.48 -4.13
N LEU A 234 -2.07 -12.52 -4.11
CA LEU A 234 -0.66 -12.74 -3.81
C LEU A 234 -0.19 -11.78 -2.71
N SER A 235 0.57 -12.30 -1.74
CA SER A 235 1.20 -11.46 -0.72
C SER A 235 2.41 -12.12 -0.06
N LEU A 236 3.07 -11.36 0.84
CA LEU A 236 4.05 -11.92 1.77
C LEU A 236 3.34 -12.52 2.99
N VAL A 237 3.80 -13.71 3.40
CA VAL A 237 3.34 -14.39 4.60
C VAL A 237 4.55 -14.89 5.38
N ARG A 238 4.53 -14.81 6.71
CA ARG A 238 5.61 -15.35 7.55
C ARG A 238 5.62 -16.89 7.43
N LYS A 239 6.75 -17.54 7.68
CA LYS A 239 6.90 -19.01 7.53
C LYS A 239 5.90 -19.83 8.36
N ASP A 240 5.38 -19.27 9.45
CA ASP A 240 4.37 -19.90 10.29
C ASP A 240 2.91 -19.58 9.86
N GLY A 241 2.73 -18.84 8.77
CA GLY A 241 1.41 -18.45 8.26
C GLY A 241 0.94 -17.06 8.68
N ALA A 242 1.67 -16.36 9.56
CA ALA A 242 1.23 -15.05 10.05
C ALA A 242 1.31 -13.96 8.97
N LEU A 243 0.41 -12.98 9.04
CA LEU A 243 0.57 -11.70 8.34
C LEU A 243 1.87 -11.00 8.79
N ASP A 244 2.78 -10.72 7.85
CA ASP A 244 3.96 -9.89 8.10
C ASP A 244 4.16 -8.93 6.90
N LEU A 245 4.22 -7.64 7.21
CA LEU A 245 4.35 -6.57 6.22
C LEU A 245 5.80 -6.37 5.76
N TYR A 246 6.78 -6.84 6.52
CA TYR A 246 8.21 -6.55 6.31
C TYR A 246 9.00 -7.73 5.72
N HIS A 247 8.74 -8.95 6.18
CA HIS A 247 9.49 -10.13 5.75
C HIS A 247 8.65 -11.41 5.79
N GLY A 248 8.98 -12.38 4.94
CA GLY A 248 8.22 -13.60 4.74
C GLY A 248 8.56 -14.26 3.42
N VAL A 249 7.67 -15.13 2.98
CA VAL A 249 7.69 -15.84 1.69
C VAL A 249 6.52 -15.37 0.83
N LEU A 250 6.63 -15.52 -0.49
CA LEU A 250 5.52 -15.25 -1.41
C LEU A 250 4.53 -16.41 -1.38
N ARG A 251 3.28 -16.09 -1.06
CA ARG A 251 2.14 -17.01 -1.16
C ARG A 251 1.11 -16.41 -2.10
N ALA A 252 0.51 -17.27 -2.92
CA ALA A 252 -0.68 -16.92 -3.68
C ALA A 252 -1.80 -17.94 -3.47
N VAL A 253 -3.04 -17.46 -3.45
CA VAL A 253 -4.26 -18.27 -3.39
C VAL A 253 -5.16 -17.93 -4.57
N ASP A 254 -5.96 -18.89 -5.04
CA ASP A 254 -6.99 -18.65 -6.04
C ASP A 254 -8.28 -18.07 -5.43
N SER A 255 -9.32 -17.90 -6.25
CA SER A 255 -10.61 -17.37 -5.81
C SER A 255 -11.36 -18.26 -4.82
N GLU A 256 -10.97 -19.53 -4.68
CA GLU A 256 -11.52 -20.48 -3.70
C GLU A 256 -10.65 -20.57 -2.45
N GLY A 257 -9.56 -19.80 -2.36
CA GLY A 257 -8.62 -19.81 -1.25
C GLY A 257 -7.60 -20.95 -1.32
N ARG A 258 -7.53 -21.71 -2.42
CA ARG A 258 -6.53 -22.78 -2.58
C ARG A 258 -5.18 -22.15 -2.90
N LYS A 259 -4.11 -22.62 -2.25
CA LYS A 259 -2.75 -22.17 -2.55
C LYS A 259 -2.38 -22.55 -3.99
N ILE A 260 -1.89 -21.58 -4.74
CA ILE A 260 -1.41 -21.70 -6.13
C ILE A 260 0.04 -21.25 -6.30
N LEU A 261 0.61 -20.56 -5.29
CA LEU A 261 2.04 -20.37 -5.15
C LEU A 261 2.41 -20.70 -3.69
N HIS A 262 3.26 -21.71 -3.52
CA HIS A 262 3.51 -22.33 -2.23
C HIS A 262 4.75 -21.76 -1.55
N ASP A 263 4.57 -20.64 -0.83
CA ASP A 263 5.51 -20.17 0.18
C ASP A 263 6.97 -20.07 -0.32
N VAL A 264 7.14 -19.47 -1.49
CA VAL A 264 8.43 -19.40 -2.19
C VAL A 264 9.25 -18.21 -1.71
N ASP A 265 10.58 -18.32 -1.74
CA ASP A 265 11.46 -17.20 -1.43
C ASP A 265 11.26 -16.07 -2.46
N TYR A 266 11.00 -14.85 -2.00
CA TYR A 266 10.84 -13.69 -2.89
C TYR A 266 12.11 -13.34 -3.67
N GLN A 267 13.27 -13.86 -3.27
CA GLN A 267 14.50 -13.73 -4.06
C GLN A 267 14.42 -14.46 -5.40
N GLU A 268 13.50 -15.43 -5.53
CA GLU A 268 13.28 -16.19 -6.74
C GLU A 268 12.04 -15.73 -7.52
N TYR A 269 11.53 -14.52 -7.23
CA TYR A 269 10.27 -14.02 -7.82
C TYR A 269 10.27 -14.06 -9.36
N ASP A 270 11.43 -13.89 -9.99
CA ASP A 270 11.62 -13.92 -11.44
C ASP A 270 11.33 -15.30 -12.05
N LYS A 271 11.40 -16.38 -11.27
CA LYS A 271 10.97 -17.72 -11.71
C LYS A 271 9.45 -17.87 -11.77
N TYR A 272 8.71 -17.06 -11.02
CA TYR A 272 7.26 -17.23 -10.81
C TYR A 272 6.42 -16.13 -11.43
N ILE A 273 6.95 -14.91 -11.58
CA ILE A 273 6.22 -13.73 -12.05
C ILE A 273 6.76 -13.29 -13.40
N GLU A 274 5.86 -12.98 -14.33
CA GLU A 274 6.18 -12.33 -15.60
C GLU A 274 5.29 -11.11 -15.82
N GLU A 275 5.77 -10.14 -16.58
CA GLU A 275 5.06 -8.89 -16.83
C GLU A 275 4.71 -8.75 -18.32
N GLU A 276 3.43 -8.60 -18.62
CA GLU A 276 2.97 -8.29 -19.96
C GLU A 276 2.89 -6.77 -20.19
N VAL A 277 3.24 -6.33 -21.39
CA VAL A 277 3.04 -4.93 -21.84
C VAL A 277 1.82 -4.87 -22.75
N LYS A 278 0.97 -3.86 -22.55
CA LYS A 278 -0.13 -3.54 -23.46
C LYS A 278 0.08 -2.17 -24.09
N SER A 279 -0.30 -2.01 -25.36
CA SER A 279 -0.06 -0.79 -26.15
C SER A 279 -0.77 0.47 -25.65
N TRP A 280 -1.64 0.36 -24.64
CA TRP A 280 -2.54 1.44 -24.20
C TRP A 280 -2.26 1.92 -22.77
N SER A 281 -1.24 1.41 -22.08
CA SER A 281 -0.86 1.85 -20.73
C SER A 281 0.64 1.67 -20.52
N TYR A 282 1.28 2.60 -19.81
CA TYR A 282 2.67 2.42 -19.38
C TYR A 282 2.81 1.43 -18.22
N MET A 283 1.74 1.21 -17.45
CA MET A 283 1.72 0.19 -16.41
C MET A 283 1.63 -1.19 -17.05
N LYS A 284 2.55 -2.08 -16.63
CA LYS A 284 2.58 -3.48 -17.05
C LYS A 284 1.47 -4.30 -16.38
N PHE A 285 1.28 -5.53 -16.83
CA PHE A 285 0.25 -6.46 -16.39
C PHE A 285 0.91 -7.75 -15.89
N PRO A 286 1.25 -7.83 -14.59
CA PRO A 286 1.94 -9.00 -14.04
C PRO A 286 1.01 -10.21 -13.91
N TYR A 287 1.58 -11.40 -14.08
CA TYR A 287 0.89 -12.68 -13.95
C TYR A 287 1.85 -13.78 -13.43
N LEU A 288 1.28 -14.81 -12.83
CA LEU A 288 1.98 -16.03 -12.44
C LEU A 288 2.27 -16.88 -13.68
N LYS A 289 3.55 -17.16 -13.94
CA LYS A 289 4.04 -17.86 -15.14
C LYS A 289 3.35 -19.20 -15.36
N GLU A 290 3.24 -20.01 -14.30
CA GLU A 290 2.66 -21.36 -14.34
C GLU A 290 1.19 -21.37 -14.81
N HIS A 291 0.46 -20.28 -14.59
CA HIS A 291 -0.95 -20.16 -14.96
C HIS A 291 -1.20 -19.35 -16.24
N GLY A 292 -0.13 -18.81 -16.85
CA GLY A 292 -0.20 -18.00 -18.06
C GLY A 292 -0.95 -16.68 -17.91
N LYS A 293 -1.06 -15.92 -19.00
CA LYS A 293 -1.62 -14.57 -19.01
C LYS A 293 -3.11 -14.50 -18.67
N ASP A 294 -3.88 -15.52 -19.07
CA ASP A 294 -5.34 -15.49 -18.96
C ASP A 294 -5.83 -15.86 -17.56
N LYS A 295 -5.11 -16.74 -16.86
CA LYS A 295 -5.51 -17.27 -15.54
C LYS A 295 -4.55 -16.92 -14.41
N GLY A 296 -3.33 -16.47 -14.73
CA GLY A 296 -2.29 -16.17 -13.76
C GLY A 296 -2.29 -14.76 -13.20
N TRP A 297 -3.19 -13.89 -13.64
CA TRP A 297 -3.32 -12.55 -13.04
C TRP A 297 -3.75 -12.67 -11.57
N TYR A 298 -3.34 -11.70 -10.74
CA TYR A 298 -3.61 -11.70 -9.30
C TYR A 298 -3.78 -10.28 -8.77
N ARG A 299 -4.39 -10.18 -7.59
CA ARG A 299 -4.50 -8.94 -6.81
C ARG A 299 -3.51 -8.95 -5.65
N VAL A 300 -2.99 -7.77 -5.32
CA VAL A 300 -2.19 -7.49 -4.12
C VAL A 300 -2.89 -6.41 -3.28
N GLY A 301 -2.39 -6.10 -2.09
CA GLY A 301 -2.93 -5.04 -1.23
C GLY A 301 -3.57 -5.57 0.06
N PRO A 302 -4.45 -4.78 0.72
CA PRO A 302 -5.00 -5.13 2.03
C PRO A 302 -5.76 -6.47 2.03
N LEU A 303 -6.80 -6.62 1.21
CA LEU A 303 -7.61 -7.83 1.19
C LEU A 303 -6.83 -9.08 0.73
N ALA A 304 -5.93 -8.91 -0.25
CA ALA A 304 -5.08 -10.00 -0.71
C ALA A 304 -4.21 -10.57 0.43
N ARG A 305 -3.67 -9.69 1.29
CA ARG A 305 -2.91 -10.07 2.48
C ARG A 305 -3.75 -10.85 3.48
N LEU A 306 -4.97 -10.40 3.74
CA LEU A 306 -5.91 -11.09 4.63
C LEU A 306 -6.29 -12.48 4.09
N ASN A 307 -6.50 -12.61 2.78
CA ASN A 307 -6.89 -13.88 2.17
C ASN A 307 -5.75 -14.91 2.12
N THR A 308 -4.49 -14.47 2.09
CA THR A 308 -3.33 -15.37 2.03
C THR A 308 -2.78 -15.77 3.40
N ALA A 309 -2.93 -14.92 4.41
CA ALA A 309 -2.41 -15.17 5.75
C ALA A 309 -3.31 -16.16 6.49
N ASP A 310 -2.70 -17.02 7.30
CA ASP A 310 -3.43 -17.99 8.13
C ASP A 310 -3.96 -17.32 9.42
N PHE A 311 -3.25 -16.29 9.92
CA PHE A 311 -3.65 -15.49 11.08
C PHE A 311 -2.94 -14.13 11.12
N ILE A 312 -3.42 -13.22 11.96
CA ILE A 312 -2.85 -11.90 12.23
C ILE A 312 -2.24 -11.91 13.64
N PRO A 313 -0.94 -11.61 13.80
CA PRO A 313 -0.25 -11.78 15.09
C PRO A 313 -0.60 -10.73 16.16
N SER A 314 -1.35 -9.68 15.80
CA SER A 314 -1.83 -8.65 16.73
C SER A 314 -3.28 -8.95 17.16
N PRO A 315 -3.55 -9.22 18.46
CA PRO A 315 -4.85 -9.73 18.91
C PRO A 315 -6.07 -8.86 18.56
N LEU A 316 -5.93 -7.53 18.56
CA LEU A 316 -7.06 -6.64 18.23
C LEU A 316 -7.42 -6.61 16.74
N ALA A 317 -6.49 -6.98 15.87
CA ALA A 317 -6.72 -7.01 14.43
C ALA A 317 -7.15 -8.40 13.91
N GLN A 318 -6.94 -9.44 14.72
CA GLN A 318 -7.35 -10.81 14.44
C GLN A 318 -8.87 -10.96 14.56
#